data_AF-A0A1W2DZ93-F1
#
_entry.id   AF-A0A1W2DZ93-F1
#
_cell.length_a   1.000
_cell.length_b   1.000
_cell.length_c   1.000
_cell.angle_alpha   90.00
_cell.angle_beta   90.00
_cell.angle_gamma   90.00
#
_symmetry.space_group_name_H-M   'P 1'
#
loop_
_entity.id
_entity.type
_entity.pdbx_description
1 polymer ?
#
loop_
_entity_poly.entity_id
_entity_poly.type
_entity_poly.pdbx_seq_one_letter_code
_entity_poly.pdbx_strand_id
1 'polypeptide(L)'
;MYSYEERLRAVKLYIKLGKRVQATIRELGYPTKNALKGWHREYERLQDLPIRSAPRTPKFSAAQKQVALEHYATHGRCISWTLRALGYPGRATLTAWVREAFPDTMTISNATYGPGNHSDAVKQAAVVGLYSRQESAQALAKKFGVSRPTLYAWKTQILGPEAPAMMKRKKSALHPELEELERQREALQRDIRELQIEHDLLKTASEMIKKELGGDLRNLSNREKAMLIVALKNRYKTPALLARLGLARSSYFYHRARMNLEDKYLPIRQAMKEAFESNHRCYGYRRLKAYMTRKSISISEKVVQRLMKQEALIVPKPKRRRYSSYLGEISPAPENIINREFQPAAPNEKWLTDITEFHIRAGKVYLSPIIDCFDGLVISWT
;
A
#
# COMPACT_ATOMS: atom_id res chain seq x y z
N MET A 1 14.52 24.44 -55.18
CA MET A 1 15.89 24.63 -54.64
C MET A 1 16.23 26.09 -54.90
N TYR A 2 16.64 26.86 -53.90
CA TYR A 2 16.93 28.29 -54.07
C TYR A 2 18.30 28.50 -54.72
N SER A 3 18.39 29.43 -55.66
CA SER A 3 19.65 29.77 -56.34
C SER A 3 20.65 30.38 -55.35
N TYR A 4 21.94 30.36 -55.70
CA TYR A 4 22.98 31.00 -54.88
C TYR A 4 22.70 32.49 -54.65
N GLU A 5 22.24 33.18 -55.70
CA GLU A 5 21.89 34.61 -55.64
C GLU A 5 20.70 34.89 -54.71
N GLU A 6 19.67 34.05 -54.76
CA GLU A 6 18.51 34.15 -53.88
C GLU A 6 18.89 33.94 -52.41
N ARG A 7 19.78 32.99 -52.12
CA ARG A 7 20.31 32.70 -50.78
C ARG A 7 21.13 33.87 -50.24
N LEU A 8 22.01 34.43 -51.07
CA LEU A 8 22.87 35.57 -50.69
C LEU A 8 22.04 36.83 -50.47
N ARG A 9 21.04 37.09 -51.32
CA ARG A 9 20.08 38.20 -51.15
C ARG A 9 19.31 38.08 -49.84
N ALA A 10 18.85 36.88 -49.49
CA ALA A 10 18.15 36.63 -48.24
C ALA A 10 19.02 36.86 -47.00
N VAL A 11 20.28 36.42 -47.02
CA VAL A 11 21.22 36.64 -45.91
C VAL A 11 21.61 38.11 -45.76
N LYS A 12 21.88 38.82 -46.87
CA LYS A 12 22.17 40.27 -46.84
C LYS A 12 21.02 41.08 -46.26
N LEU A 13 19.78 40.78 -46.68
CA LEU A 13 18.59 41.44 -46.14
C LEU A 13 18.37 41.10 -44.65
N TYR A 14 18.65 39.86 -44.25
CA TYR A 14 18.57 39.44 -42.85
C TYR A 14 19.55 40.20 -41.94
N ILE A 15 20.78 40.46 -42.41
CA ILE A 15 21.75 41.28 -41.69
C ILE A 15 21.28 42.74 -41.63
N LYS A 16 20.82 43.30 -42.76
CA LYS A 16 20.32 44.68 -42.84
C LYS A 16 19.16 44.94 -41.89
N LEU A 17 18.24 43.98 -41.73
CA LEU A 17 17.08 44.06 -40.84
C LEU A 17 17.40 43.70 -39.38
N GLY A 18 18.68 43.66 -38.99
CA GLY A 18 19.10 43.39 -37.61
C GLY A 18 18.81 41.97 -37.14
N LYS A 19 18.99 40.96 -38.01
CA LYS A 19 18.76 39.53 -37.74
C LYS A 19 17.30 39.20 -37.37
N ARG A 20 16.33 39.99 -37.86
CA ARG A 20 14.89 39.77 -37.65
C ARG A 20 14.30 38.82 -38.70
N VAL A 21 14.18 37.53 -38.35
CA VAL A 21 13.77 36.46 -39.29
C VAL A 21 12.42 36.73 -39.95
N GLN A 22 11.41 37.15 -39.19
CA GLN A 22 10.06 37.34 -39.72
C GLN A 22 9.96 38.55 -40.64
N ALA A 23 10.77 39.59 -40.43
CA ALA A 23 10.80 40.77 -41.29
C ALA A 23 11.41 40.42 -42.66
N THR A 24 12.51 39.67 -42.68
CA THR A 24 13.16 39.22 -43.92
C THR A 24 12.27 38.29 -44.75
N ILE A 25 11.55 37.37 -44.09
CA ILE A 25 10.64 36.45 -44.79
C ILE A 25 9.41 37.18 -45.30
N ARG A 26 8.90 38.18 -44.56
CA ARG A 26 7.76 39.00 -45.02
C ARG A 26 8.12 39.83 -46.25
N GLU A 27 9.35 40.34 -46.35
CA GLU A 27 9.79 41.12 -47.51
C GLU A 27 10.14 40.28 -48.75
N LEU A 28 10.73 39.09 -48.57
CA LEU A 28 11.15 38.25 -49.71
C LEU A 28 10.11 37.19 -50.10
N GLY A 29 9.20 36.80 -49.22
CA GLY A 29 8.25 35.71 -49.44
C GLY A 29 8.88 34.30 -49.38
N TYR A 30 10.19 34.22 -49.25
CA TYR A 30 11.02 33.03 -49.04
C TYR A 30 12.22 33.45 -48.17
N PRO A 31 13.04 32.54 -47.61
CA PRO A 31 12.95 31.09 -47.46
C PRO A 31 12.29 30.70 -46.11
N THR A 32 12.27 29.40 -45.77
CA THR A 32 11.82 28.97 -44.44
C THR A 32 12.74 29.47 -43.32
N LYS A 33 12.18 29.69 -42.11
CA LYS A 33 12.91 30.14 -40.91
C LYS A 33 14.21 29.37 -40.65
N ASN A 34 14.20 28.06 -40.85
CA ASN A 34 15.36 27.20 -40.60
C ASN A 34 16.40 27.30 -41.73
N ALA A 35 15.97 27.50 -42.98
CA ALA A 35 16.87 27.71 -44.10
C ALA A 35 17.62 29.05 -43.98
N LEU A 36 16.93 30.16 -43.63
CA LEU A 36 17.57 31.46 -43.46
C LEU A 36 18.63 31.45 -42.34
N LYS A 37 18.32 30.81 -41.21
CA LYS A 37 19.27 30.64 -40.10
C LYS A 37 20.44 29.76 -40.49
N GLY A 38 20.22 28.72 -41.28
CA GLY A 38 21.28 27.85 -41.81
C GLY A 38 22.23 28.64 -42.72
N TRP A 39 21.69 29.37 -43.69
CA TRP A 39 22.47 30.17 -44.63
C TRP A 39 23.25 31.30 -43.94
N HIS A 40 22.66 31.99 -42.97
CA HIS A 40 23.39 33.01 -42.21
C HIS A 40 24.56 32.42 -41.41
N ARG A 41 24.38 31.25 -40.76
CA ARG A 41 25.48 30.57 -40.03
C ARG A 41 26.60 30.13 -40.97
N GLU A 42 26.25 29.64 -42.15
CA GLU A 42 27.22 29.26 -43.18
C GLU A 42 27.98 30.49 -43.69
N TYR A 43 27.28 31.59 -43.95
CA TYR A 43 27.84 32.88 -44.37
C TYR A 43 28.75 33.51 -43.29
N GLU A 44 28.37 33.45 -42.02
CA GLU A 44 29.18 33.96 -40.89
C GLU A 44 30.47 33.16 -40.71
N ARG A 45 30.45 31.86 -41.03
CA ARG A 45 31.61 30.98 -40.89
C ARG A 45 32.62 31.08 -42.04
N LEU A 46 32.13 31.25 -43.27
CA LEU A 46 32.97 31.20 -44.48
C LEU A 46 33.13 32.55 -45.17
N GLN A 47 32.44 33.59 -44.68
CA GLN A 47 32.22 34.87 -45.37
C GLN A 47 31.60 34.78 -46.77
N ASP A 48 31.19 33.57 -47.18
CA ASP A 48 30.48 33.29 -48.43
C ASP A 48 29.57 32.05 -48.29
N LEU A 49 28.62 31.88 -49.22
CA LEU A 49 27.68 30.76 -49.27
C LEU A 49 28.17 29.70 -50.30
N PRO A 50 28.48 28.46 -49.89
CA PRO A 50 28.97 27.46 -50.84
C PRO A 50 27.90 27.06 -51.88
N ILE A 51 28.32 26.95 -53.15
CA ILE A 51 27.49 26.60 -54.32
C ILE A 51 26.91 25.18 -54.20
N ARG A 52 27.60 24.27 -53.50
CA ARG A 52 27.11 22.93 -53.15
C ARG A 52 27.20 22.71 -51.65
N SER A 53 26.10 22.31 -51.03
CA SER A 53 26.06 21.91 -49.63
C SER A 53 27.01 20.72 -49.40
N ALA A 54 28.00 20.91 -48.52
CA ALA A 54 28.92 19.86 -48.12
C ALA A 54 28.15 18.62 -47.61
N PRO A 55 28.64 17.39 -47.87
CA PRO A 55 28.01 16.18 -47.32
C PRO A 55 27.94 16.27 -45.80
N ARG A 56 26.74 16.01 -45.25
CA ARG A 56 26.52 16.02 -43.81
C ARG A 56 27.43 14.99 -43.15
N THR A 57 28.04 15.36 -42.04
CA THR A 57 28.73 14.41 -41.17
C THR A 57 27.74 13.31 -40.75
N PRO A 58 28.14 12.03 -40.80
CA PRO A 58 27.26 10.93 -40.41
C PRO A 58 26.83 11.09 -38.95
N LYS A 59 25.53 10.84 -38.70
CA LYS A 59 24.88 11.10 -37.40
C LYS A 59 25.41 10.23 -36.25
N PHE A 60 26.08 9.12 -36.57
CA PHE A 60 26.65 8.17 -35.62
C PHE A 60 28.06 7.81 -36.04
N SER A 61 28.96 7.62 -35.06
CA SER A 61 30.34 7.21 -35.32
C SER A 61 30.40 5.73 -35.72
N ALA A 62 31.48 5.31 -36.41
CA ALA A 62 31.70 3.91 -36.75
C ALA A 62 31.78 3.01 -35.49
N ALA A 63 32.37 3.52 -34.41
CA ALA A 63 32.42 2.82 -33.11
C ALA A 63 31.00 2.57 -32.54
N GLN A 64 30.10 3.55 -32.64
CA GLN A 64 28.71 3.39 -32.21
C GLN A 64 27.94 2.35 -33.05
N LYS A 65 28.23 2.28 -34.36
CA LYS A 65 27.68 1.24 -35.24
C LYS A 65 28.14 -0.15 -34.79
N GLN A 66 29.42 -0.30 -34.47
CA GLN A 66 30.00 -1.58 -34.06
C GLN A 66 29.42 -2.09 -32.73
N VAL A 67 29.34 -1.23 -31.71
CA VAL A 67 28.74 -1.58 -30.40
C VAL A 67 27.29 -2.04 -30.54
N ALA A 68 26.51 -1.39 -31.41
CA ALA A 68 25.13 -1.77 -31.64
C ALA A 68 24.98 -3.14 -32.33
N LEU A 69 25.90 -3.48 -33.23
CA LEU A 69 25.93 -4.77 -33.92
C LEU A 69 26.40 -5.90 -32.99
N GLU A 70 27.39 -5.65 -32.14
CA GLU A 70 27.87 -6.62 -31.14
C GLU A 70 26.80 -6.92 -30.09
N HIS A 71 26.12 -5.90 -29.58
CA HIS A 71 25.02 -6.08 -28.65
C HIS A 71 23.84 -6.86 -29.27
N TYR A 72 23.54 -6.61 -30.55
CA TYR A 72 22.55 -7.37 -31.30
C TYR A 72 22.94 -8.85 -31.47
N ALA A 73 24.21 -9.12 -31.79
CA ALA A 73 24.70 -10.49 -31.98
C ALA A 73 24.71 -11.30 -30.67
N THR A 74 25.12 -10.67 -29.57
CA THR A 74 25.28 -11.33 -28.25
C THR A 74 23.94 -11.63 -27.56
N HIS A 75 22.90 -10.83 -27.81
CA HIS A 75 21.64 -10.92 -27.07
C HIS A 75 20.45 -11.36 -27.93
N GLY A 76 20.65 -12.44 -28.68
CA GLY A 76 19.55 -13.15 -29.35
C GLY A 76 18.99 -12.44 -30.59
N ARG A 77 19.75 -11.55 -31.23
CA ARG A 77 19.41 -10.93 -32.53
C ARG A 77 18.05 -10.22 -32.52
N CYS A 78 17.71 -9.54 -31.42
CA CYS A 78 16.44 -8.81 -31.29
C CYS A 78 16.65 -7.29 -31.39
N ILE A 79 16.20 -6.70 -32.51
CA ILE A 79 16.28 -5.26 -32.78
C ILE A 79 15.61 -4.45 -31.66
N SER A 80 14.42 -4.85 -31.21
CA SER A 80 13.66 -4.11 -30.19
C SER A 80 14.37 -4.08 -28.83
N TRP A 81 15.09 -5.15 -28.49
CA TRP A 81 15.82 -5.25 -27.24
C TRP A 81 17.11 -4.41 -27.28
N THR A 82 17.87 -4.51 -28.37
CA THR A 82 19.06 -3.67 -28.60
C THR A 82 18.75 -2.17 -28.55
N LEU A 83 17.61 -1.75 -29.14
CA LEU A 83 17.17 -0.36 -29.08
C LEU A 83 16.84 0.12 -27.66
N ARG A 84 16.25 -0.75 -26.83
CA ARG A 84 15.89 -0.40 -25.45
C ARG A 84 17.12 -0.31 -24.54
N ALA A 85 18.11 -1.16 -24.78
CA ALA A 85 19.34 -1.21 -24.00
C ALA A 85 20.30 -0.05 -24.33
N LEU A 86 20.50 0.25 -25.63
CA LEU A 86 21.46 1.28 -26.05
C LEU A 86 20.84 2.68 -26.16
N GLY A 87 19.52 2.79 -26.35
CA GLY A 87 18.82 4.07 -26.53
C GLY A 87 19.11 4.79 -27.86
N TYR A 88 20.03 4.26 -28.67
CA TYR A 88 20.38 4.68 -30.03
C TYR A 88 20.79 3.44 -30.85
N PRO A 89 20.82 3.49 -32.20
CA PRO A 89 20.21 4.48 -33.09
C PRO A 89 18.69 4.25 -33.21
N GLY A 90 18.00 4.92 -34.14
CA GLY A 90 16.59 4.61 -34.41
C GLY A 90 16.39 3.23 -35.08
N ARG A 91 15.18 2.66 -34.98
CA ARG A 91 14.86 1.31 -35.50
C ARG A 91 15.25 1.09 -36.96
N ALA A 92 14.97 2.05 -37.83
CA ALA A 92 15.30 1.97 -39.26
C ALA A 92 16.82 1.91 -39.50
N THR A 93 17.60 2.71 -38.75
CA THR A 93 19.05 2.75 -38.85
C THR A 93 19.68 1.46 -38.34
N LEU A 94 19.24 0.92 -37.20
CA LEU A 94 19.74 -0.36 -36.69
C LEU A 94 19.40 -1.51 -37.64
N THR A 95 18.20 -1.49 -38.24
CA THR A 95 17.79 -2.49 -39.24
C THR A 95 18.70 -2.45 -40.48
N ALA A 96 19.07 -1.26 -40.95
CA ALA A 96 20.00 -1.10 -42.07
C ALA A 96 21.40 -1.62 -41.72
N TRP A 97 21.92 -1.31 -40.53
CA TRP A 97 23.23 -1.82 -40.08
C TRP A 97 23.23 -3.34 -39.94
N VAL A 98 22.16 -3.93 -39.40
CA VAL A 98 22.03 -5.39 -39.27
C VAL A 98 21.95 -6.05 -40.65
N ARG A 99 21.23 -5.46 -41.61
CA ARG A 99 21.17 -5.95 -42.99
C ARG A 99 22.53 -5.92 -43.69
N GLU A 100 23.33 -4.90 -43.41
CA GLU A 100 24.68 -4.74 -43.96
C GLU A 100 25.68 -5.72 -43.32
N ALA A 101 25.57 -5.97 -42.01
CA ALA A 101 26.51 -6.79 -41.25
C ALA A 101 26.17 -8.28 -41.17
N PHE A 102 24.89 -8.66 -41.30
CA PHE A 102 24.42 -10.04 -41.17
C PHE A 102 23.47 -10.44 -42.32
N PRO A 103 23.97 -10.57 -43.57
CA PRO A 103 23.15 -10.92 -44.73
C PRO A 103 22.45 -12.28 -44.61
N ASP A 104 23.00 -13.23 -43.84
CA ASP A 104 22.47 -14.59 -43.69
C ASP A 104 21.28 -14.71 -42.71
N THR A 105 20.93 -13.64 -41.99
CA THR A 105 19.77 -13.64 -41.08
C THR A 105 18.44 -13.38 -41.79
N MET A 106 18.46 -13.37 -43.13
CA MET A 106 17.29 -13.35 -44.00
C MET A 106 16.52 -14.67 -43.89
N THR A 107 15.79 -14.90 -42.80
CA THR A 107 14.57 -15.70 -42.91
C THR A 107 13.52 -14.84 -43.62
N ILE A 108 13.65 -14.80 -44.94
CA ILE A 108 12.57 -14.37 -45.83
C ILE A 108 11.45 -15.37 -45.61
N SER A 109 10.51 -15.05 -44.73
CA SER A 109 9.21 -15.70 -44.68
C SER A 109 8.33 -15.18 -45.82
N ASN A 110 8.85 -15.23 -47.04
CA ASN A 110 8.03 -15.32 -48.24
C ASN A 110 8.07 -16.78 -48.67
N ALA A 111 7.50 -17.66 -47.83
CA ALA A 111 6.89 -18.85 -48.38
C ALA A 111 5.73 -18.34 -49.24
N THR A 112 6.00 -18.18 -50.53
CA THR A 112 4.96 -18.14 -51.55
C THR A 112 4.18 -19.43 -51.37
N TYR A 113 3.09 -19.37 -50.60
CA TYR A 113 2.07 -20.41 -50.58
C TYR A 113 1.38 -20.37 -51.94
N GLY A 114 2.06 -20.90 -52.95
CA GLY A 114 1.41 -21.36 -54.16
C GLY A 114 0.34 -22.39 -53.77
N PRO A 115 -0.77 -22.46 -54.51
CA PRO A 115 -1.84 -23.39 -54.20
C PRO A 115 -1.29 -24.81 -54.25
N GLY A 116 -1.16 -25.46 -53.09
CA GLY A 116 -0.96 -26.91 -53.05
C GLY A 116 -2.10 -27.59 -53.80
N ASN A 117 -1.80 -28.71 -54.46
CA ASN A 117 -2.78 -29.55 -55.16
C ASN A 117 -3.81 -30.12 -54.16
N HIS A 118 -4.77 -29.30 -53.75
CA HIS A 118 -5.97 -29.75 -53.03
C HIS A 118 -7.04 -30.06 -54.07
N SER A 119 -7.68 -31.22 -53.98
CA SER A 119 -8.78 -31.57 -54.89
C SER A 119 -9.95 -30.60 -54.71
N ASP A 120 -10.70 -30.35 -55.77
CA ASP A 120 -11.78 -29.36 -55.75
C ASP A 120 -12.89 -29.73 -54.76
N ALA A 121 -13.07 -31.02 -54.44
CA ALA A 121 -13.96 -31.48 -53.37
C ALA A 121 -13.51 -30.98 -51.99
N VAL A 122 -12.21 -30.96 -51.70
CA VAL A 122 -11.66 -30.44 -50.43
C VAL A 122 -11.83 -28.93 -50.34
N LYS A 123 -11.63 -28.21 -51.45
CA LYS A 123 -11.85 -26.75 -51.50
C LYS A 123 -13.32 -26.41 -51.28
N GLN A 124 -14.23 -27.13 -51.93
CA GLN A 124 -15.68 -26.95 -51.76
C GLN A 124 -16.12 -27.25 -50.33
N ALA A 125 -15.67 -28.36 -49.73
CA ALA A 125 -15.98 -28.69 -48.34
C ALA A 125 -15.46 -27.62 -47.35
N ALA A 126 -14.28 -27.06 -47.60
CA ALA A 126 -13.72 -25.99 -46.79
C ALA A 126 -14.50 -24.66 -46.94
N VAL A 127 -14.98 -24.32 -48.15
CA VAL A 127 -15.84 -23.14 -48.38
C VAL A 127 -17.23 -23.35 -47.77
N VAL A 128 -17.83 -24.54 -47.90
CA VAL A 128 -19.10 -24.86 -47.23
C VAL A 128 -18.96 -24.77 -45.71
N GLY A 129 -17.85 -25.26 -45.15
CA GLY A 129 -17.51 -25.13 -43.72
C GLY A 129 -17.34 -23.67 -43.26
N LEU A 130 -16.84 -22.77 -44.13
CA LEU A 130 -16.76 -21.34 -43.84
C LEU A 130 -18.16 -20.70 -43.72
N TYR A 131 -19.14 -21.17 -44.51
CA TYR A 131 -20.51 -20.66 -44.49
C TYR A 131 -21.39 -21.29 -43.40
N SER A 132 -21.19 -22.57 -43.07
CA SER A 132 -21.95 -23.28 -42.02
C SER A 132 -21.65 -22.79 -40.60
N ARG A 133 -20.56 -22.03 -40.40
CA ARG A 133 -20.16 -21.35 -39.15
C ARG A 133 -20.12 -22.23 -37.89
N GLN A 134 -19.98 -23.55 -38.01
CA GLN A 134 -19.85 -24.46 -36.87
C GLN A 134 -18.52 -24.28 -36.12
N GLU A 135 -17.45 -23.88 -36.82
CA GLU A 135 -16.10 -23.69 -36.27
C GLU A 135 -15.52 -22.32 -36.68
N SER A 136 -14.48 -21.87 -35.98
CA SER A 136 -13.76 -20.64 -36.37
C SER A 136 -12.98 -20.85 -37.68
N ALA A 137 -12.83 -19.82 -38.51
CA ALA A 137 -12.04 -19.91 -39.74
C ALA A 137 -10.58 -20.35 -39.50
N GLN A 138 -10.05 -20.12 -38.29
CA GLN A 138 -8.71 -20.59 -37.89
C GLN A 138 -8.69 -22.09 -37.55
N ALA A 139 -9.72 -22.59 -36.85
CA ALA A 139 -9.86 -24.01 -36.55
C ALA A 139 -10.10 -24.83 -37.82
N LEU A 140 -10.93 -24.29 -38.73
CA LEU A 140 -11.20 -24.87 -40.04
C LEU A 140 -9.93 -24.92 -40.89
N ALA A 141 -9.13 -23.84 -40.89
CA ALA A 141 -7.85 -23.78 -41.59
C ALA A 141 -6.90 -24.87 -41.08
N LYS A 142 -6.82 -25.07 -39.76
CA LYS A 142 -6.02 -26.13 -39.13
C LYS A 142 -6.53 -27.53 -39.50
N LYS A 143 -7.84 -27.75 -39.57
CA LYS A 143 -8.47 -29.03 -39.92
C LYS A 143 -8.17 -29.46 -41.37
N PHE A 144 -8.13 -28.50 -42.29
CA PHE A 144 -7.78 -28.75 -43.69
C PHE A 144 -6.28 -28.58 -43.98
N GLY A 145 -5.44 -28.33 -42.95
CA GLY A 145 -4.00 -28.19 -43.09
C GLY A 145 -3.55 -26.95 -43.90
N VAL A 146 -4.41 -25.94 -44.02
CA VAL A 146 -4.14 -24.75 -44.84
C VAL A 146 -4.08 -23.48 -44.01
N SER A 147 -3.51 -22.43 -44.61
CA SER A 147 -3.48 -21.12 -43.97
C SER A 147 -4.87 -20.47 -44.02
N ARG A 148 -5.19 -19.62 -43.04
CA ARG A 148 -6.44 -18.86 -43.01
C ARG A 148 -6.65 -18.02 -44.29
N PRO A 149 -5.64 -17.30 -44.84
CA PRO A 149 -5.76 -16.61 -46.12
C PRO A 149 -6.12 -17.53 -47.30
N THR A 150 -5.60 -18.76 -47.33
CA THR A 150 -5.87 -19.74 -48.41
C THR A 150 -7.34 -20.12 -48.46
N LEU A 151 -8.02 -20.26 -47.32
CA LEU A 151 -9.46 -20.50 -47.26
C LEU A 151 -10.28 -19.36 -47.90
N TYR A 152 -9.87 -18.10 -47.67
CA TYR A 152 -10.52 -16.95 -48.29
C TYR A 152 -10.18 -16.83 -49.78
N ALA A 153 -8.98 -17.24 -50.19
CA ALA A 153 -8.62 -17.32 -51.60
C ALA A 153 -9.48 -18.35 -52.34
N TRP A 154 -9.69 -19.54 -51.76
CA TRP A 154 -10.60 -20.56 -52.33
C TRP A 154 -12.05 -20.09 -52.37
N LYS A 155 -12.49 -19.35 -51.36
CA LYS A 155 -13.82 -18.70 -51.39
C LYS A 155 -13.95 -17.78 -52.60
N THR A 156 -12.99 -16.88 -52.79
CA THR A 156 -13.01 -15.93 -53.92
C THR A 156 -12.91 -16.65 -55.27
N GLN A 157 -12.14 -17.74 -55.33
CA GLN A 157 -11.98 -18.56 -56.53
C GLN A 157 -13.25 -19.34 -56.90
N ILE A 158 -14.00 -19.87 -55.91
CA ILE A 158 -15.18 -20.72 -56.16
C ILE A 158 -16.47 -19.91 -56.31
N LEU A 159 -16.65 -18.84 -55.52
CA LEU A 159 -17.90 -18.07 -55.45
C LEU A 159 -17.82 -16.70 -56.13
N GLY A 160 -16.64 -16.27 -56.58
CA GLY A 160 -16.42 -14.96 -57.19
C GLY A 160 -16.48 -13.78 -56.21
N PRO A 161 -16.15 -12.55 -56.68
CA PRO A 161 -16.16 -11.33 -55.86
C PRO A 161 -17.57 -10.84 -55.48
N GLU A 162 -18.63 -11.33 -56.14
CA GLU A 162 -20.03 -10.97 -55.88
C GLU A 162 -20.73 -11.88 -54.85
N ALA A 163 -20.01 -12.82 -54.22
CA ALA A 163 -20.59 -13.72 -53.23
C ALA A 163 -21.17 -12.96 -52.02
N PRO A 164 -22.40 -13.29 -51.55
CA PRO A 164 -23.05 -12.56 -50.47
C PRO A 164 -22.18 -12.46 -49.22
N ALA A 165 -22.11 -11.26 -48.65
CA ALA A 165 -21.34 -10.97 -47.44
C ALA A 165 -21.80 -11.88 -46.30
N MET A 166 -20.85 -12.58 -45.66
CA MET A 166 -21.16 -13.55 -44.59
C MET A 166 -21.94 -12.86 -43.48
N MET A 167 -23.15 -13.35 -43.16
CA MET A 167 -23.95 -12.89 -42.02
C MET A 167 -23.09 -12.85 -40.76
N LYS A 168 -22.85 -11.65 -40.19
CA LYS A 168 -22.10 -11.51 -38.93
C LYS A 168 -22.65 -12.50 -37.91
N ARG A 169 -21.77 -13.25 -37.23
CA ARG A 169 -22.17 -14.07 -36.07
C ARG A 169 -22.88 -13.12 -35.10
N LYS A 170 -24.20 -13.19 -35.00
CA LYS A 170 -24.89 -12.67 -33.81
C LYS A 170 -24.31 -13.49 -32.66
N LYS A 171 -23.50 -12.87 -31.81
CA LYS A 171 -23.12 -13.45 -30.51
C LYS A 171 -24.41 -13.54 -29.70
N SER A 172 -25.23 -14.57 -29.93
CA SER A 172 -26.49 -14.74 -29.23
C SER A 172 -26.25 -15.37 -27.85
N ALA A 173 -26.90 -14.77 -26.85
CA ALA A 173 -27.38 -15.35 -25.59
C ALA A 173 -26.42 -15.89 -24.50
N LEU A 174 -25.16 -16.28 -24.77
CA LEU A 174 -24.23 -16.73 -23.69
C LEU A 174 -23.40 -15.59 -23.05
N HIS A 175 -23.40 -14.41 -23.64
CA HIS A 175 -22.68 -13.24 -23.12
C HIS A 175 -23.25 -12.65 -21.81
N PRO A 176 -24.59 -12.59 -21.58
CA PRO A 176 -25.15 -11.97 -20.38
C PRO A 176 -24.85 -12.79 -19.12
N GLU A 177 -24.92 -14.11 -19.18
CA GLU A 177 -24.70 -15.00 -18.03
C GLU A 177 -23.22 -15.04 -17.62
N LEU A 178 -22.31 -15.02 -18.59
CA LEU A 178 -20.87 -14.87 -18.33
C LEU A 178 -20.53 -13.49 -17.72
N GLU A 179 -21.12 -12.41 -18.24
CA GLU A 179 -20.94 -11.07 -17.68
C GLU A 179 -21.55 -10.95 -16.26
N GLU A 180 -22.64 -11.65 -15.98
CA GLU A 180 -23.26 -11.71 -14.65
C GLU A 180 -22.37 -12.50 -13.67
N LEU A 181 -21.86 -13.66 -14.08
CA LEU A 181 -20.92 -14.46 -13.28
C LEU A 181 -19.60 -13.71 -13.04
N GLU A 182 -19.09 -12.97 -14.02
CA GLU A 182 -17.91 -12.11 -13.85
C GLU A 182 -18.18 -11.00 -12.83
N ARG A 183 -19.34 -10.33 -12.92
CA ARG A 183 -19.76 -9.32 -11.92
C ARG A 183 -19.90 -9.91 -10.52
N GLN A 184 -20.47 -11.10 -10.39
CA GLN A 184 -20.58 -11.81 -9.11
C GLN A 184 -19.21 -12.19 -8.56
N ARG A 185 -18.30 -12.71 -9.39
CA ARG A 185 -16.94 -13.03 -8.99
C ARG A 185 -16.20 -11.79 -8.51
N GLU A 186 -16.33 -10.67 -9.22
CA GLU A 186 -15.73 -9.39 -8.81
C GLU A 186 -16.34 -8.87 -7.51
N ALA A 187 -17.65 -9.05 -7.29
CA ALA A 187 -18.31 -8.71 -6.03
C ALA A 187 -17.75 -9.53 -4.86
N LEU A 188 -17.71 -10.86 -5.00
CA LEU A 188 -17.16 -11.75 -3.98
C LEU A 188 -15.68 -11.46 -3.71
N GLN A 189 -14.89 -11.17 -4.75
CA GLN A 189 -13.48 -10.78 -4.58
C GLN A 189 -13.33 -9.47 -3.83
N ARG A 190 -14.25 -8.50 -4.01
CA ARG A 190 -14.30 -7.28 -3.20
C ARG A 190 -14.66 -7.60 -1.75
N ASP A 191 -15.69 -8.40 -1.50
CA ASP A 191 -16.16 -8.74 -0.16
C ASP A 191 -15.09 -9.49 0.63
N ILE A 192 -14.41 -10.46 0.02
CA ILE A 192 -13.27 -11.18 0.63
C ILE A 192 -12.18 -10.19 1.04
N ARG A 193 -11.83 -9.24 0.17
CA ARG A 193 -10.80 -8.24 0.47
C ARG A 193 -11.22 -7.33 1.63
N GLU A 194 -12.49 -6.96 1.68
CA GLU A 194 -13.05 -6.13 2.75
C GLU A 194 -13.03 -6.85 4.10
N LEU A 195 -13.46 -8.11 4.13
CA LEU A 195 -13.43 -8.95 5.32
C LEU A 195 -12.00 -9.20 5.81
N GLN A 196 -11.04 -9.38 4.89
CA GLN A 196 -9.61 -9.51 5.24
C GLN A 196 -9.07 -8.25 5.94
N ILE A 197 -9.44 -7.06 5.45
CA ILE A 197 -9.05 -5.80 6.09
C ILE A 197 -9.63 -5.72 7.51
N GLU A 198 -10.89 -6.09 7.67
CA GLU A 198 -11.58 -6.04 8.97
C GLU A 198 -11.00 -7.03 9.98
N HIS A 199 -10.78 -8.27 9.56
CA HIS A 199 -10.11 -9.29 10.36
C HIS A 199 -8.73 -8.82 10.82
N ASP A 200 -7.90 -8.30 9.90
CA ASP A 200 -6.57 -7.82 10.25
C ASP A 200 -6.62 -6.62 11.19
N LEU A 201 -7.59 -5.71 11.03
CA LEU A 201 -7.82 -4.60 11.96
C LEU A 201 -8.16 -5.09 13.36
N LEU A 202 -9.11 -6.02 13.49
CA LEU A 202 -9.52 -6.62 14.77
C LEU A 202 -8.36 -7.36 15.43
N LYS A 203 -7.64 -8.18 14.66
CA LYS A 203 -6.46 -8.91 15.14
C LYS A 203 -5.38 -7.96 15.66
N THR A 204 -5.02 -6.94 14.87
CA THR A 204 -4.02 -5.93 15.26
C THR A 204 -4.48 -5.14 16.49
N ALA A 205 -5.78 -4.84 16.60
CA ALA A 205 -6.33 -4.15 17.77
C ALA A 205 -6.25 -4.99 19.05
N SER A 206 -6.56 -6.29 18.96
CA SER A 206 -6.41 -7.23 20.08
C SER A 206 -4.95 -7.30 20.55
N GLU A 207 -4.00 -7.47 19.61
CA GLU A 207 -2.57 -7.59 19.91
C GLU A 207 -1.97 -6.30 20.50
N MET A 208 -2.27 -5.14 19.91
CA MET A 208 -1.63 -3.88 20.28
C MET A 208 -2.31 -3.15 21.45
N ILE A 209 -3.64 -3.23 21.54
CA ILE A 209 -4.42 -2.45 22.50
C ILE A 209 -4.80 -3.32 23.71
N LYS A 210 -4.66 -4.65 23.62
CA LYS A 210 -5.01 -5.62 24.68
C LYS A 210 -6.43 -5.42 25.24
N LYS A 211 -7.33 -4.86 24.43
CA LYS A 211 -8.76 -4.86 24.72
C LYS A 211 -9.30 -6.16 24.13
N GLU A 212 -9.95 -6.98 24.96
CA GLU A 212 -10.76 -8.12 24.52
C GLU A 212 -11.92 -7.57 23.66
N LEU A 213 -11.66 -7.40 22.37
CA LEU A 213 -12.61 -6.75 21.46
C LEU A 213 -13.52 -7.81 20.85
N GLY A 214 -14.58 -8.14 21.59
CA GLY A 214 -15.89 -8.41 21.00
C GLY A 214 -16.64 -7.13 20.61
N GLY A 215 -15.95 -5.97 20.58
CA GLY A 215 -16.52 -4.64 20.49
C GLY A 215 -16.17 -3.91 19.20
N ASP A 216 -17.16 -3.18 18.68
CA ASP A 216 -17.14 -2.35 17.47
C ASP A 216 -15.86 -1.48 17.34
N LEU A 217 -15.12 -1.64 16.23
CA LEU A 217 -13.93 -0.85 15.88
C LEU A 217 -14.20 0.67 15.89
N ARG A 218 -15.47 1.07 15.77
CA ARG A 218 -15.89 2.47 15.82
C ARG A 218 -15.67 3.13 17.18
N ASN A 219 -15.70 2.36 18.27
CA ASN A 219 -15.54 2.87 19.64
C ASN A 219 -14.08 3.17 20.03
N LEU A 220 -13.11 2.84 19.16
CA LEU A 220 -11.72 3.19 19.37
C LEU A 220 -11.51 4.72 19.31
N SER A 221 -10.61 5.24 20.15
CA SER A 221 -10.20 6.63 20.07
C SER A 221 -9.51 6.92 18.74
N ASN A 222 -9.58 8.16 18.27
CA ASN A 222 -8.93 8.56 17.01
C ASN A 222 -7.41 8.32 17.02
N ARG A 223 -6.78 8.35 18.20
CA ARG A 223 -5.37 7.98 18.38
C ARG A 223 -5.16 6.48 18.15
N GLU A 224 -5.95 5.62 18.79
CA GLU A 224 -5.89 4.17 18.61
C GLU A 224 -6.15 3.78 17.15
N LYS A 225 -7.17 4.37 16.51
CA LYS A 225 -7.46 4.19 15.08
C LYS A 225 -6.26 4.56 14.21
N ALA A 226 -5.61 5.69 14.49
CA ALA A 226 -4.40 6.09 13.77
C ALA A 226 -3.23 5.11 13.98
N MET A 227 -3.08 4.50 15.16
CA MET A 227 -2.05 3.48 15.43
C MET A 227 -2.27 2.23 14.57
N LEU A 228 -3.51 1.74 14.49
CA LEU A 228 -3.88 0.60 13.64
C LEU A 228 -3.56 0.87 12.16
N ILE A 229 -3.91 2.08 11.68
CA ILE A 229 -3.61 2.48 10.30
C ILE A 229 -2.09 2.49 10.06
N VAL A 230 -1.30 3.01 11.01
CA VAL A 230 0.16 3.04 10.88
C VAL A 230 0.75 1.62 10.84
N ALA A 231 0.22 0.68 11.63
CA ALA A 231 0.66 -0.71 11.66
C ALA A 231 0.35 -1.45 10.34
N LEU A 232 -0.85 -1.22 9.77
CA LEU A 232 -1.33 -1.92 8.58
C LEU A 232 -1.06 -1.20 7.25
N LYS A 233 -0.47 0.00 7.28
CA LYS A 233 -0.23 0.84 6.07
C LYS A 233 0.60 0.13 4.98
N ASN A 234 1.44 -0.83 5.35
CA ASN A 234 2.29 -1.57 4.42
C ASN A 234 1.53 -2.69 3.70
N ARG A 235 0.40 -3.16 4.28
CA ARG A 235 -0.42 -4.25 3.73
C ARG A 235 -1.62 -3.73 2.95
N TYR A 236 -2.23 -2.64 3.40
CA TYR A 236 -3.45 -2.08 2.81
C TYR A 236 -3.32 -0.59 2.48
N LYS A 237 -4.07 -0.14 1.47
CA LYS A 237 -4.14 1.28 1.10
C LYS A 237 -4.81 2.10 2.20
N THR A 238 -4.21 3.23 2.58
CA THR A 238 -4.71 4.11 3.66
C THR A 238 -6.18 4.53 3.51
N PRO A 239 -6.72 4.85 2.32
CA PRO A 239 -8.14 5.20 2.18
C PRO A 239 -9.10 4.09 2.61
N ALA A 240 -8.76 2.82 2.34
CA ALA A 240 -9.60 1.68 2.71
C ALA A 240 -9.64 1.50 4.24
N LEU A 241 -8.50 1.68 4.91
CA LEU A 241 -8.40 1.60 6.37
C LEU A 241 -9.15 2.77 7.05
N LEU A 242 -9.05 3.98 6.49
CA LEU A 242 -9.76 5.17 7.00
C LEU A 242 -11.28 4.99 6.92
N ALA A 243 -11.78 4.46 5.79
CA ALA A 243 -13.20 4.20 5.59
C ALA A 243 -13.73 3.19 6.62
N ARG A 244 -13.03 2.08 6.83
CA ARG A 244 -13.43 1.03 7.79
C ARG A 244 -13.44 1.50 9.24
N LEU A 245 -12.46 2.30 9.64
CA LEU A 245 -12.37 2.84 11.01
C LEU A 245 -13.24 4.09 11.25
N GLY A 246 -13.85 4.64 10.20
CA GLY A 246 -14.61 5.89 10.27
C GLY A 246 -13.75 7.08 10.73
N LEU A 247 -12.48 7.14 10.30
CA LEU A 247 -11.54 8.18 10.69
C LEU A 247 -11.33 9.16 9.53
N ALA A 248 -11.54 10.46 9.78
CA ALA A 248 -11.25 11.49 8.79
C ALA A 248 -9.74 11.55 8.46
N ARG A 249 -9.42 11.82 7.20
CA ARG A 249 -8.03 11.89 6.71
C ARG A 249 -7.20 12.93 7.48
N SER A 250 -7.78 14.10 7.78
CA SER A 250 -7.14 15.15 8.58
C SER A 250 -6.78 14.68 9.99
N SER A 251 -7.72 14.00 10.66
CA SER A 251 -7.50 13.42 11.99
C SER A 251 -6.38 12.37 11.99
N TYR A 252 -6.30 11.54 10.95
CA TYR A 252 -5.20 10.58 10.80
C TYR A 252 -3.83 11.28 10.73
N PHE A 253 -3.67 12.27 9.85
CA PHE A 253 -2.39 12.99 9.73
C PHE A 253 -2.04 13.76 11.01
N TYR A 254 -3.03 14.37 11.67
CA TYR A 254 -2.86 15.01 12.97
C TYR A 254 -2.31 14.03 14.02
N HIS A 255 -2.96 12.88 14.19
CA HIS A 255 -2.53 11.89 15.17
C HIS A 255 -1.19 11.24 14.79
N ARG A 256 -0.93 11.00 13.51
CA ARG A 256 0.36 10.47 13.02
C ARG A 256 1.51 11.43 13.33
N ALA A 257 1.33 12.72 13.05
CA ALA A 257 2.33 13.74 13.39
C ALA A 257 2.60 13.77 14.91
N ARG A 258 1.54 13.70 15.72
CA ARG A 258 1.66 13.67 17.18
C ARG A 258 2.28 12.39 17.74
N MET A 259 2.20 11.25 17.04
CA MET A 259 2.90 10.02 17.44
C MET A 259 4.40 10.11 17.19
N ASN A 260 4.82 10.86 16.16
CA ASN A 260 6.22 11.06 15.84
C ASN A 260 6.86 12.16 16.70
N LEU A 261 6.07 12.98 17.39
CA LEU A 261 6.60 13.91 18.38
C LEU A 261 7.12 13.13 19.58
N GLU A 262 8.41 13.30 19.87
CA GLU A 262 9.02 12.80 21.09
C GLU A 262 8.23 13.28 22.31
N ASP A 263 8.10 12.41 23.32
CA ASP A 263 7.44 12.80 24.56
C ASP A 263 8.29 13.89 25.23
N LYS A 264 7.83 15.14 25.12
CA LYS A 264 8.41 16.31 25.80
C LYS A 264 8.69 16.04 27.29
N TYR A 265 7.91 15.15 27.91
CA TYR A 265 8.04 14.82 29.32
C TYR A 265 8.89 13.58 29.58
N LEU A 266 9.53 12.97 28.58
CA LEU A 266 10.36 11.78 28.78
C LEU A 266 11.49 11.99 29.81
N PRO A 267 12.31 13.06 29.74
CA PRO A 267 13.34 13.31 30.75
C PRO A 267 12.73 13.59 32.13
N ILE A 268 11.58 14.25 32.15
CA ILE A 268 10.84 14.57 33.36
C ILE A 268 10.31 13.30 34.03
N ARG A 269 9.79 12.33 33.26
CA ARG A 269 9.29 11.05 33.77
C ARG A 269 10.42 10.24 34.40
N GLN A 270 11.59 10.20 33.76
CA GLN A 270 12.77 9.50 34.29
C GLN A 270 13.22 10.13 35.62
N ALA A 271 13.44 11.45 35.64
CA ALA A 271 13.78 12.17 36.87
C ALA A 271 12.73 11.97 37.98
N MET A 272 11.44 11.92 37.60
CA MET A 272 10.32 11.69 38.52
C MET A 272 10.30 10.30 39.11
N LYS A 273 10.58 9.27 38.32
CA LYS A 273 10.72 7.88 38.80
C LYS A 273 11.89 7.76 39.75
N GLU A 274 13.05 8.28 39.39
CA GLU A 274 14.25 8.28 40.23
C GLU A 274 13.98 9.00 41.56
N ALA A 275 13.35 10.18 41.52
CA ALA A 275 12.96 10.92 42.71
C ALA A 275 11.95 10.14 43.56
N PHE A 276 11.02 9.43 42.94
CA PHE A 276 10.01 8.65 43.65
C PHE A 276 10.62 7.45 44.37
N GLU A 277 11.47 6.69 43.68
CA GLU A 277 12.13 5.49 44.22
C GLU A 277 13.19 5.84 45.28
N SER A 278 14.02 6.86 45.04
CA SER A 278 15.03 7.33 46.03
C SER A 278 14.42 7.83 47.34
N ASN A 279 13.14 8.22 47.33
CA ASN A 279 12.42 8.68 48.53
C ASN A 279 11.43 7.61 49.05
N HIS A 280 11.74 6.33 48.85
CA HIS A 280 10.97 5.18 49.34
C HIS A 280 9.48 5.21 48.94
N ARG A 281 9.16 5.77 47.77
CA ARG A 281 7.79 5.85 47.24
C ARG A 281 6.83 6.72 48.07
N CYS A 282 7.36 7.51 49.01
CA CYS A 282 6.56 8.33 49.93
C CYS A 282 6.15 9.69 49.34
N TYR A 283 6.74 10.09 48.21
CA TYR A 283 6.52 11.41 47.64
C TYR A 283 5.30 11.44 46.73
N GLY A 284 4.22 12.02 47.23
CA GLY A 284 3.07 12.41 46.41
C GLY A 284 3.38 13.59 45.50
N TYR A 285 2.45 13.87 44.58
CA TYR A 285 2.61 14.86 43.51
C TYR A 285 3.04 16.26 43.99
N ARG A 286 2.58 16.72 45.17
CA ARG A 286 3.01 18.00 45.77
C ARG A 286 4.49 18.01 46.14
N ARG A 287 4.96 16.95 46.83
CA ARG A 287 6.38 16.81 47.24
C ARG A 287 7.27 16.60 46.04
N LEU A 288 6.80 15.82 45.06
CA LEU A 288 7.50 15.57 43.81
C LEU A 288 7.66 16.85 42.99
N LYS A 289 6.62 17.68 42.88
CA LYS A 289 6.70 19.01 42.26
C LYS A 289 7.77 19.88 42.95
N ALA A 290 7.73 19.98 44.28
CA ALA A 290 8.72 20.75 45.04
C ALA A 290 10.15 20.23 44.84
N TYR A 291 10.32 18.90 44.77
CA TYR A 291 11.61 18.27 44.44
C TYR A 291 12.09 18.65 43.04
N MET A 292 11.21 18.62 42.04
CA MET A 292 11.54 19.04 40.66
C MET A 292 11.90 20.51 40.56
N THR A 293 11.17 21.38 41.26
CA THR A 293 11.48 22.81 41.32
C THR A 293 12.87 23.07 41.90
N ARG A 294 13.29 22.31 42.92
CA ARG A 294 14.65 22.39 43.48
C ARG A 294 15.75 21.92 42.51
N LYS A 295 15.41 21.04 41.57
CA LYS A 295 16.29 20.63 40.47
C LYS A 295 16.19 21.57 39.24
N SER A 296 15.64 22.76 39.40
CA SER A 296 15.43 23.74 38.32
C SER A 296 14.49 23.29 37.19
N ILE A 297 13.63 22.29 37.45
CA ILE A 297 12.63 21.82 36.50
C ILE A 297 11.27 22.42 36.86
N SER A 298 10.85 23.43 36.10
CA SER A 298 9.55 24.11 36.32
C SER A 298 8.42 23.37 35.60
N ILE A 299 7.52 22.77 36.38
CA ILE A 299 6.38 21.99 35.87
C ILE A 299 5.13 22.29 36.69
N SER A 300 4.00 22.42 36.01
CA SER A 300 2.71 22.55 36.70
C SER A 300 2.36 21.31 37.51
N GLU A 301 1.69 21.52 38.64
CA GLU A 301 1.26 20.47 39.55
C GLU A 301 0.30 19.45 38.88
N LYS A 302 -0.59 19.92 38.00
CA LYS A 302 -1.51 19.07 37.23
C LYS A 302 -0.76 18.13 36.28
N VAL A 303 0.34 18.61 35.68
CA VAL A 303 1.18 17.78 34.81
C VAL A 303 1.89 16.72 35.64
N VAL A 304 2.44 17.06 36.82
CA VAL A 304 3.07 16.08 37.72
C VAL A 304 2.08 14.98 38.12
N GLN A 305 0.86 15.34 38.53
CA GLN A 305 -0.17 14.38 38.90
C GLN A 305 -0.56 13.47 37.73
N ARG A 306 -0.72 14.03 36.52
CA ARG A 306 -1.00 13.26 35.30
C ARG A 306 0.13 12.28 34.97
N LEU A 307 1.39 12.72 35.06
CA LEU A 307 2.55 11.88 34.80
C LEU A 307 2.69 10.76 35.83
N MET A 308 2.50 11.04 37.13
CA MET A 308 2.47 10.01 38.17
C MET A 308 1.41 8.95 37.90
N LYS A 309 0.20 9.34 37.46
CA LYS A 309 -0.86 8.39 37.11
C LYS A 309 -0.49 7.52 35.90
N GLN A 310 0.10 8.11 34.86
CA GLN A 310 0.52 7.39 33.65
C GLN A 310 1.66 6.40 33.93
N GLU A 311 2.57 6.75 34.84
CA GLU A 311 3.70 5.92 35.26
C GLU A 311 3.39 4.99 36.45
N ALA A 312 2.12 4.93 36.88
CA ALA A 312 1.69 4.13 38.04
C ALA A 312 2.50 4.40 39.34
N LEU A 313 2.93 5.64 39.56
CA LEU A 313 3.63 6.05 40.77
C LEU A 313 2.63 6.26 41.91
N ILE A 314 2.24 5.16 42.54
CA ILE A 314 1.23 5.15 43.60
C ILE A 314 1.92 5.24 44.96
N VAL A 315 1.64 6.32 45.69
CA VAL A 315 2.10 6.45 47.07
C VAL A 315 1.33 5.45 47.94
N PRO A 316 2.02 4.53 48.64
CA PRO A 316 1.35 3.63 49.56
C PRO A 316 0.72 4.44 50.69
N LYS A 317 -0.59 4.24 50.90
CA LYS A 317 -1.28 4.82 52.05
C LYS A 317 -1.11 3.84 53.21
N PRO A 318 -0.48 4.24 54.34
CA PRO A 318 -0.47 3.39 55.52
C PRO A 318 -1.92 3.17 55.96
N LYS A 319 -2.37 1.91 55.97
CA LYS A 319 -3.61 1.57 56.68
C LYS A 319 -3.31 1.75 58.17
N ARG A 320 -4.13 2.52 58.88
CA ARG A 320 -4.09 2.54 60.36
C ARG A 320 -4.41 1.13 60.84
N ARG A 321 -3.38 0.32 61.08
CA ARG A 321 -3.53 -0.91 61.86
C ARG A 321 -3.64 -0.47 63.32
N ARG A 322 -4.64 -0.99 64.04
CA ARG A 322 -4.60 -0.91 65.50
C ARG A 322 -3.32 -1.61 65.94
N TYR A 323 -2.57 -0.98 66.84
CA TYR A 323 -1.40 -1.59 67.43
C TYR A 323 -1.81 -2.93 68.04
N SER A 324 -1.08 -4.00 67.70
CA SER A 324 -1.23 -5.32 68.31
C SER A 324 0.10 -5.63 68.97
N SER A 325 0.11 -5.69 70.30
CA SER A 325 1.25 -6.17 71.11
C SER A 325 1.42 -7.68 71.04
N TYR A 326 0.48 -8.39 70.39
CA TYR A 326 0.49 -9.84 70.29
C TYR A 326 1.62 -10.29 69.36
N LEU A 327 2.67 -10.87 69.95
CA LEU A 327 3.85 -11.43 69.28
C LEU A 327 3.66 -12.90 68.85
N GLY A 328 2.43 -13.43 68.98
CA GLY A 328 2.12 -14.85 68.84
C GLY A 328 2.07 -15.55 70.21
N GLU A 329 1.38 -16.70 70.24
CA GLU A 329 1.39 -17.62 71.38
C GLU A 329 2.72 -18.38 71.44
N ILE A 330 3.19 -18.69 72.66
CA ILE A 330 4.45 -19.42 72.88
C ILE A 330 4.31 -20.89 72.47
N SER A 331 3.09 -21.43 72.48
CA SER A 331 2.75 -22.80 72.10
C SER A 331 2.20 -22.87 70.66
N PRO A 332 2.34 -24.02 69.97
CA PRO A 332 1.59 -24.26 68.76
C PRO A 332 0.08 -24.13 69.05
N ALA A 333 -0.64 -23.54 68.10
CA ALA A 333 -2.08 -23.37 68.22
C ALA A 333 -2.77 -24.74 68.41
N PRO A 334 -3.80 -24.84 69.28
CA PRO A 334 -4.58 -26.06 69.40
C PRO A 334 -5.26 -26.42 68.07
N GLU A 335 -5.59 -27.70 67.90
CA GLU A 335 -6.27 -28.18 66.70
C GLU A 335 -7.59 -27.42 66.48
N ASN A 336 -7.80 -26.93 65.25
CA ASN A 336 -9.03 -26.24 64.89
C ASN A 336 -10.14 -27.26 64.60
N ILE A 337 -10.75 -27.76 65.66
CA ILE A 337 -11.82 -28.78 65.61
C ILE A 337 -13.02 -28.29 64.79
N ILE A 338 -13.31 -26.99 64.80
CA ILE A 338 -14.44 -26.40 64.06
C ILE A 338 -14.15 -26.33 62.56
N ASN A 339 -12.90 -26.10 62.15
CA ASN A 339 -12.47 -26.00 60.75
C ASN A 339 -13.40 -25.18 59.83
N ARG A 340 -13.96 -24.06 60.34
CA ARG A 340 -14.96 -23.20 59.69
C ARG A 340 -16.31 -23.87 59.33
N GLU A 341 -16.63 -25.00 59.94
CA GLU A 341 -17.93 -25.67 59.82
C GLU A 341 -18.90 -25.19 60.91
N PHE A 342 -19.66 -24.14 60.61
CA PHE A 342 -20.60 -23.50 61.54
C PHE A 342 -22.05 -23.96 61.37
N GLN A 343 -22.30 -25.10 60.71
CA GLN A 343 -23.64 -25.65 60.48
C GLN A 343 -23.74 -27.06 61.05
N PRO A 344 -24.11 -27.21 62.34
CA PRO A 344 -24.36 -28.52 62.95
C PRO A 344 -25.65 -29.17 62.45
N ALA A 345 -25.79 -30.48 62.63
CA ALA A 345 -26.97 -31.24 62.21
C ALA A 345 -28.10 -31.20 63.25
N ALA A 346 -27.77 -30.92 64.51
CA ALA A 346 -28.72 -30.79 65.61
C ALA A 346 -28.41 -29.55 66.49
N PRO A 347 -29.40 -29.05 67.25
CA PRO A 347 -29.18 -28.03 68.27
C PRO A 347 -28.17 -28.47 69.32
N ASN A 348 -27.47 -27.51 69.94
CA ASN A 348 -26.50 -27.70 71.03
C ASN A 348 -25.24 -28.51 70.69
N GLU A 349 -24.91 -28.71 69.41
CA GLU A 349 -23.65 -29.37 69.01
C GLU A 349 -22.47 -28.40 68.99
N LYS A 350 -22.71 -27.13 68.62
CA LYS A 350 -21.67 -26.11 68.45
C LYS A 350 -22.17 -24.76 68.96
N TRP A 351 -21.49 -24.19 69.95
CA TRP A 351 -21.79 -22.86 70.47
C TRP A 351 -20.67 -21.88 70.17
N LEU A 352 -21.06 -20.65 69.85
CA LEU A 352 -20.14 -19.53 69.66
C LEU A 352 -20.37 -18.52 70.78
N THR A 353 -19.27 -17.94 71.26
CA THR A 353 -19.30 -16.83 72.20
C THR A 353 -18.26 -15.80 71.78
N ASP A 354 -18.59 -14.53 71.97
CA ASP A 354 -17.66 -13.42 71.79
C ASP A 354 -17.94 -12.37 72.86
N ILE A 355 -16.94 -11.61 73.27
CA ILE A 355 -17.12 -10.52 74.25
C ILE A 355 -17.10 -9.21 73.48
N THR A 356 -18.25 -8.55 73.40
CA THR A 356 -18.39 -7.25 72.75
C THR A 356 -18.39 -6.12 73.78
N GLU A 357 -17.44 -5.18 73.67
CA GLU A 357 -17.42 -3.95 74.49
C GLU A 357 -18.34 -2.88 73.87
N PHE A 358 -19.30 -2.40 74.65
CA PHE A 358 -20.14 -1.25 74.35
C PHE A 358 -19.73 -0.05 75.20
N HIS A 359 -19.55 1.10 74.55
CA HIS A 359 -19.33 2.36 75.25
C HIS A 359 -20.64 3.11 75.39
N ILE A 360 -21.15 3.22 76.62
CA ILE A 360 -22.36 3.97 76.96
C ILE A 360 -21.99 5.18 77.85
N ARG A 361 -22.92 6.13 78.02
CA ARG A 361 -22.68 7.34 78.83
C ARG A 361 -22.30 7.03 80.29
N ALA A 362 -22.77 5.90 80.83
CA ALA A 362 -22.49 5.46 82.19
C ALA A 362 -21.15 4.70 82.33
N GLY A 363 -20.43 4.45 81.24
CA GLY A 363 -19.17 3.72 81.25
C GLY A 363 -19.09 2.64 80.16
N LYS A 364 -18.11 1.74 80.33
CA LYS A 364 -17.94 0.57 79.46
C LYS A 364 -18.80 -0.57 79.98
N VAL A 365 -19.54 -1.22 79.09
CA VAL A 365 -20.32 -2.43 79.36
C VAL A 365 -19.83 -3.52 78.42
N TYR A 366 -19.81 -4.76 78.90
CA TYR A 366 -19.41 -5.92 78.12
C TYR A 366 -20.63 -6.81 77.95
N LEU A 367 -20.87 -7.30 76.74
CA LEU A 367 -21.89 -8.30 76.44
C LEU A 367 -21.18 -9.59 76.04
N SER A 368 -21.53 -10.69 76.67
CA SER A 368 -21.04 -12.02 76.30
C SER A 368 -22.21 -12.95 75.93
N PRO A 369 -22.71 -12.92 74.68
CA PRO A 369 -23.77 -13.81 74.26
C PRO A 369 -23.21 -15.18 73.86
N ILE A 370 -23.95 -16.23 74.19
CA ILE A 370 -23.74 -17.60 73.74
C ILE A 370 -24.79 -17.89 72.66
N ILE A 371 -24.33 -18.22 71.45
CA ILE A 371 -25.16 -18.42 70.27
C ILE A 371 -25.05 -19.87 69.81
N ASP A 372 -26.18 -20.51 69.52
CA ASP A 372 -26.21 -21.81 68.85
C ASP A 372 -25.93 -21.67 67.35
N CYS A 373 -25.00 -22.46 66.82
CA CYS A 373 -24.70 -22.51 65.39
C CYS A 373 -25.83 -23.15 64.56
N PHE A 374 -26.73 -23.93 65.16
CA PHE A 374 -27.80 -24.62 64.42
C PHE A 374 -28.79 -23.64 63.80
N ASP A 375 -29.33 -22.72 64.59
CA ASP A 375 -30.38 -21.77 64.20
C ASP A 375 -30.00 -20.30 64.43
N GLY A 376 -28.85 -20.04 65.06
CA GLY A 376 -28.40 -18.69 65.39
C GLY A 376 -29.10 -18.07 66.60
N LEU A 377 -29.83 -18.85 67.41
CA LEU A 377 -30.49 -18.34 68.60
C LEU A 377 -29.49 -18.05 69.73
N VAL A 378 -29.79 -16.99 70.50
CA VAL A 378 -29.06 -16.66 71.72
C VAL A 378 -29.58 -17.55 72.85
N ILE A 379 -28.72 -18.44 73.33
CA ILE A 379 -29.03 -19.37 74.44
C ILE A 379 -28.92 -18.65 75.78
N SER A 380 -27.88 -17.81 75.91
CA SER A 380 -27.59 -17.07 77.14
C SER A 380 -26.78 -15.81 76.82
N TRP A 381 -26.75 -14.88 77.76
CA TRP A 381 -25.97 -13.66 77.71
C TRP A 381 -25.60 -13.18 79.13
N THR A 382 -24.58 -12.33 79.26
CA THR A 382 -24.25 -11.69 80.53
C THR A 382 -23.72 -10.30 80.26
#